data_AF-A0A7Y5NXC2-F1
#
_entry.id   AF-A0A7Y5NXC2-F1
#
_cell.length_a   1.000
_cell.length_b   1.000
_cell.length_c   1.000
_cell.angle_alpha   90.00
_cell.angle_beta   90.00
_cell.angle_gamma   90.00
#
_symmetry.space_group_name_H-M   'P 1'
#
loop_
_entity.id
_entity.type
_entity.pdbx_description
1 polymer ?
#
loop_
_entity_poly.entity_id
_entity_poly.type
_entity_poly.pdbx_seq_one_letter_code
_entity_poly.pdbx_strand_id
1 'polypeptide(L)'
;MPTQDGFVGPVHLPLPANTDEPIVDPNVVGLLNFLAFCAKHDVGDKVATMRGPSSSAPITDICPTGHRFPWNHHGGFMREHDVGNADNSLAVPLPGIWGWREGPARRAPEHSTTVFPAASKLIKVHYIFPHLQVPLGIRARSGLLNAIEDSWIRCSEQGYHEDYENGQQLQRLLKWRGWEMVSCEPGEAIVKPGNQVDEGRQRGEGATRRLYPMLEAVFRVVVRVDPPKAVLPQDANTDGTITFSVGDDMNNTLDILNAVLIGPVDQDDS
;
A
#
# COMPACT_ATOMS: atom_id res chain seq x y z
N MET A 1 19.50 -27.14 8.23
CA MET A 1 18.87 -25.87 7.80
C MET A 1 17.36 -26.05 7.81
N PRO A 2 16.54 -24.99 7.88
CA PRO A 2 15.10 -25.12 7.65
C PRO A 2 14.87 -25.64 6.22
N THR A 3 14.05 -26.67 6.07
CA THR A 3 13.81 -27.38 4.79
C THR A 3 12.40 -27.11 4.24
N GLN A 4 11.85 -25.93 4.50
CA GLN A 4 10.49 -25.57 4.09
C GLN A 4 10.52 -24.22 3.38
N ASP A 5 10.40 -24.27 2.06
CA ASP A 5 10.14 -23.10 1.22
C ASP A 5 8.63 -22.81 1.19
N GLY A 6 8.25 -21.54 1.25
CA GLY A 6 6.86 -21.12 1.28
C GLY A 6 6.68 -19.63 1.05
N PHE A 7 5.43 -19.20 0.87
CA PHE A 7 5.09 -17.79 0.68
C PHE A 7 4.10 -17.27 1.74
N VAL A 8 4.26 -16.00 2.11
CA VAL A 8 3.31 -15.24 2.93
C VAL A 8 2.91 -13.99 2.14
N GLY A 9 1.81 -14.10 1.39
CA GLY A 9 1.47 -13.17 0.31
C GLY A 9 2.58 -13.15 -0.75
N PRO A 10 3.20 -11.99 -1.03
CA PRO A 10 4.30 -11.89 -1.98
C PRO A 10 5.68 -12.27 -1.37
N VAL A 11 5.80 -12.39 -0.04
CA VAL A 11 7.08 -12.67 0.63
C VAL A 11 7.43 -14.14 0.48
N HIS A 12 8.62 -14.44 -0.06
CA HIS A 12 9.21 -15.79 -0.01
C HIS A 12 9.94 -16.02 1.31
N LEU A 13 9.81 -17.21 1.89
CA LEU A 13 10.57 -17.68 3.04
C LEU A 13 11.16 -19.07 2.74
N PRO A 14 12.41 -19.37 3.15
CA PRO A 14 13.34 -18.49 3.86
C PRO A 14 13.80 -17.31 3.00
N LEU A 15 14.26 -16.25 3.66
CA LEU A 15 14.88 -15.10 2.99
C LEU A 15 16.29 -15.49 2.53
N PRO A 16 16.78 -14.96 1.39
CA PRO A 16 18.14 -15.18 0.95
C PRO A 16 19.13 -14.64 1.98
N ALA A 17 20.22 -15.38 2.21
CA ALA A 17 21.32 -14.90 3.04
C ALA A 17 22.18 -13.87 2.30
N ASN A 18 22.84 -12.99 3.07
CA ASN A 18 23.89 -12.05 2.64
C ASN A 18 23.47 -10.69 2.06
N THR A 19 22.52 -9.99 2.70
CA THR A 19 22.48 -8.52 2.62
C THR A 19 22.36 -7.90 4.02
N ASP A 20 23.16 -6.85 4.28
CA ASP A 20 22.97 -5.95 5.44
C ASP A 20 21.84 -4.92 5.17
N GLU A 21 21.04 -5.17 4.13
CA GLU A 21 19.94 -4.32 3.69
C GLU A 21 18.68 -4.57 4.54
N PRO A 22 17.86 -3.54 4.81
CA PRO A 22 16.62 -3.72 5.53
C PRO A 22 15.64 -4.58 4.72
N ILE A 23 15.03 -5.58 5.35
CA ILE A 23 13.99 -6.41 4.73
C ILE A 23 12.74 -5.56 4.51
N VAL A 24 12.49 -5.19 3.26
CA VAL A 24 11.31 -4.40 2.87
C VAL A 24 10.10 -5.32 2.70
N ASP A 25 8.98 -5.05 3.39
CA ASP A 25 7.73 -5.81 3.21
C ASP A 25 7.07 -5.41 1.87
N PRO A 26 6.98 -6.31 0.86
CA PRO A 26 6.42 -5.97 -0.45
C PRO A 26 4.92 -5.64 -0.40
N ASN A 27 4.21 -6.07 0.66
CA ASN A 27 2.82 -5.66 0.89
C ASN A 27 2.73 -4.14 1.15
N VAL A 28 3.71 -3.58 1.87
CA VAL A 28 3.78 -2.15 2.17
C VAL A 28 4.16 -1.37 0.91
N VAL A 29 5.19 -1.82 0.17
CA VAL A 29 5.62 -1.17 -1.07
C VAL A 29 4.51 -1.14 -2.11
N GLY A 30 3.84 -2.28 -2.34
CA GLY A 30 2.75 -2.37 -3.30
C GLY A 30 1.55 -1.48 -2.92
N LEU A 31 1.20 -1.42 -1.63
CA LEU A 31 0.16 -0.50 -1.15
C LEU A 31 0.54 0.97 -1.35
N LEU A 32 1.76 1.36 -0.99
CA LEU A 32 2.26 2.73 -1.19
C LEU A 32 2.27 3.13 -2.66
N ASN A 33 2.66 2.22 -3.57
CA ASN A 33 2.63 2.47 -5.00
C ASN A 33 1.20 2.66 -5.54
N PHE A 34 0.24 1.85 -5.08
CA PHE A 34 -1.16 1.95 -5.48
C PHE A 34 -1.84 3.22 -4.96
N LEU A 35 -1.68 3.54 -3.66
CA LEU A 35 -2.25 4.75 -3.06
C LEU A 35 -1.64 6.02 -3.66
N ALA A 36 -0.35 5.99 -3.99
CA ALA A 36 0.32 7.07 -4.71
C ALA A 36 -0.18 7.22 -6.15
N PHE A 37 -0.49 6.12 -6.84
CA PHE A 37 -1.06 6.13 -8.18
C PHE A 37 -2.49 6.71 -8.17
N CYS A 38 -3.37 6.24 -7.27
CA CYS A 38 -4.74 6.76 -7.11
C CYS A 38 -4.76 8.28 -6.88
N ALA A 39 -3.98 8.76 -5.91
CA ALA A 39 -3.90 10.18 -5.60
C ALA A 39 -3.35 11.03 -6.78
N LYS A 40 -2.42 10.49 -7.59
CA LYS A 40 -1.96 11.17 -8.81
C LYS A 40 -3.04 11.24 -9.87
N HIS A 41 -3.73 10.13 -10.13
CA HIS A 41 -4.78 10.08 -11.14
C HIS A 41 -5.93 11.04 -10.80
N ASP A 42 -6.40 11.02 -9.55
CA ASP A 42 -7.62 11.74 -9.17
C ASP A 42 -7.39 13.22 -8.85
N VAL A 43 -6.18 13.58 -8.43
CA VAL A 43 -5.88 14.90 -7.86
C VAL A 43 -4.75 15.62 -8.61
N GLY A 44 -3.96 14.92 -9.43
CA GLY A 44 -2.76 15.43 -10.11
C GLY A 44 -3.02 16.64 -11.01
N ASP A 45 -4.00 16.55 -11.91
CA ASP A 45 -4.39 17.66 -12.80
C ASP A 45 -4.80 18.91 -12.01
N LYS A 46 -5.53 18.71 -10.91
CA LYS A 46 -5.94 19.82 -10.05
C LYS A 46 -4.72 20.45 -9.39
N VAL A 47 -3.81 19.66 -8.84
CA VAL A 47 -2.58 20.12 -8.20
C VAL A 47 -1.69 20.90 -9.17
N ALA A 48 -1.54 20.44 -10.42
CA ALA A 48 -0.77 21.14 -11.46
C ALA A 48 -1.32 22.55 -11.77
N THR A 49 -2.64 22.77 -11.62
CA THR A 49 -3.26 24.09 -11.77
C THR A 49 -3.26 24.94 -10.49
N MET A 50 -3.06 24.33 -9.31
CA MET A 50 -3.05 25.00 -8.02
C MET A 50 -1.76 25.77 -7.79
N ARG A 51 -1.75 27.03 -8.25
CA ARG A 51 -0.75 28.02 -7.82
C ARG A 51 -0.94 28.29 -6.33
N GLY A 52 -0.04 27.75 -5.51
CA GLY A 52 0.05 28.09 -4.09
C GLY A 52 0.32 29.59 -3.88
N PRO A 53 0.20 30.10 -2.64
CA PRO A 53 0.64 31.45 -2.34
C PRO A 53 2.13 31.56 -2.66
N SER A 54 2.56 32.75 -3.07
CA SER A 54 3.91 33.04 -3.58
C SER A 54 5.07 32.68 -2.63
N SER A 55 4.78 32.38 -1.36
CA SER A 55 5.74 31.90 -0.35
C SER A 55 5.89 30.37 -0.28
N SER A 56 5.18 29.60 -1.12
CA SER A 56 5.22 28.13 -1.14
C SER A 56 5.65 27.61 -2.51
N ALA A 57 6.56 26.63 -2.53
CA ALA A 57 6.97 25.97 -3.76
C ALA A 57 5.74 25.33 -4.47
N PRO A 58 5.68 25.39 -5.82
CA PRO A 58 4.64 24.69 -6.56
C PRO A 58 4.76 23.19 -6.31
N ILE A 59 3.63 22.51 -6.14
CA ILE A 59 3.62 21.04 -6.15
C ILE A 59 3.46 20.63 -7.61
N THR A 60 4.48 19.96 -8.14
CA THR A 60 4.48 19.41 -9.50
C THR A 60 4.03 17.95 -9.55
N ASP A 61 4.18 17.22 -8.45
CA ASP A 61 3.73 15.84 -8.27
C ASP A 61 3.24 15.66 -6.83
N ILE A 62 2.03 15.13 -6.65
CA ILE A 62 1.42 14.92 -5.34
C ILE A 62 2.02 13.72 -4.59
N CYS A 63 2.53 12.70 -5.30
CA CYS A 63 3.11 11.49 -4.68
C CYS A 63 4.37 10.99 -5.44
N PRO A 64 5.49 11.75 -5.43
CA PRO A 64 6.72 11.42 -6.16
C PRO A 64 7.22 10.00 -5.86
N THR A 65 7.71 9.29 -6.88
CA THR A 65 8.15 7.88 -6.71
C THR A 65 9.33 7.77 -5.74
N GLY A 66 10.27 8.72 -5.77
CA GLY A 66 11.38 8.79 -4.81
C GLY A 66 10.96 9.16 -3.38
N HIS A 67 9.73 9.63 -3.15
CA HIS A 67 9.21 9.99 -1.83
C HIS A 67 8.21 8.95 -1.28
N ARG A 68 8.43 7.67 -1.60
CA ARG A 68 7.64 6.52 -1.11
C ARG A 68 8.48 5.69 -0.15
N PHE A 69 8.10 5.68 1.12
CA PHE A 69 8.97 5.26 2.21
C PHE A 69 8.37 4.07 2.99
N PRO A 70 8.81 2.82 2.73
CA PRO A 70 8.27 1.63 3.40
C PRO A 70 8.86 1.41 4.82
N TRP A 71 8.96 2.49 5.61
CA TRP A 71 9.47 2.50 6.98
C TRP A 71 8.70 3.47 7.89
N ASN A 72 8.68 3.20 9.20
CA ASN A 72 8.07 4.07 10.20
C ASN A 72 8.98 5.27 10.46
N HIS A 73 8.50 6.49 10.21
CA HIS A 73 9.29 7.69 10.40
C HIS A 73 9.50 8.09 11.88
N HIS A 74 8.71 7.54 12.82
CA HIS A 74 8.79 7.87 14.25
C HIS A 74 8.76 9.37 14.57
N GLY A 75 8.13 10.19 13.71
CA GLY A 75 8.11 11.65 13.78
C GLY A 75 9.28 12.35 13.06
N GLY A 76 10.30 11.62 12.62
CA GLY A 76 11.48 12.11 11.92
C GLY A 76 11.37 12.01 10.39
N PHE A 77 10.36 12.67 9.80
CA PHE A 77 10.09 12.63 8.34
C PHE A 77 10.91 13.63 7.52
N MET A 78 11.49 14.67 8.13
CA MET A 78 12.35 15.67 7.45
C MET A 78 13.85 15.33 7.52
N ARG A 79 14.21 14.06 7.32
CA ARG A 79 15.60 13.74 7.02
C ARG A 79 15.88 14.07 5.56
N GLU A 80 16.93 14.84 5.34
CA GLU A 80 17.60 14.90 4.05
C GLU A 80 17.94 13.47 3.62
N HIS A 81 17.53 13.13 2.40
CA HIS A 81 17.72 11.83 1.78
C HIS A 81 18.16 12.06 0.35
N ASP A 82 18.99 11.16 -0.17
CA ASP A 82 19.33 11.15 -1.58
C ASP A 82 18.11 10.70 -2.39
N VAL A 83 17.71 11.51 -3.36
CA VAL A 83 16.56 11.24 -4.24
C VAL A 83 16.98 10.56 -5.55
N GLY A 84 18.26 10.18 -5.68
CA GLY A 84 18.80 9.45 -6.84
C GLY A 84 18.98 10.31 -8.09
N ASN A 85 18.92 11.64 -7.97
CA ASN A 85 19.21 12.56 -9.06
C ASN A 85 20.74 12.72 -9.22
N ALA A 86 21.21 12.92 -10.46
CA ALA A 86 22.63 12.96 -10.82
C ALA A 86 23.49 14.00 -10.06
N ASP A 87 22.86 15.01 -9.46
CA ASP A 87 23.52 16.08 -8.69
C ASP A 87 23.65 15.79 -7.18
N ASN A 88 23.32 14.57 -6.71
CA ASN A 88 23.48 14.12 -5.33
C ASN A 88 22.79 15.06 -4.30
N SER A 89 21.66 15.65 -4.71
CA SER A 89 21.01 16.75 -4.00
C SER A 89 20.10 16.25 -2.88
N LEU A 90 20.50 16.56 -1.65
CA LEU A 90 19.74 16.27 -0.45
C LEU A 90 18.45 17.10 -0.42
N ALA A 91 17.31 16.44 -0.61
CA ALA A 91 16.00 17.09 -0.60
C ALA A 91 15.22 16.78 0.70
N VAL A 92 14.38 17.73 1.11
CA VAL A 92 13.33 17.48 2.11
C VAL A 92 12.13 16.83 1.37
N PRO A 93 11.77 15.56 1.66
CA PRO A 93 10.81 14.80 0.85
C PRO A 93 9.36 15.24 1.09
N LEU A 94 8.92 16.31 0.44
CA LEU A 94 7.53 16.77 0.56
C LEU A 94 6.97 17.25 -0.79
N PRO A 95 5.77 16.78 -1.21
CA PRO A 95 4.95 15.77 -0.55
C PRO A 95 5.62 14.39 -0.55
N GLY A 96 5.23 13.53 0.40
CA GLY A 96 5.73 12.17 0.52
C GLY A 96 4.72 11.24 1.21
N ILE A 97 4.91 9.94 1.03
CA ILE A 97 4.05 8.90 1.62
C ILE A 97 4.90 7.84 2.32
N TRP A 98 4.62 7.61 3.60
CA TRP A 98 5.28 6.62 4.45
C TRP A 98 4.31 5.48 4.73
N GLY A 99 4.82 4.26 4.82
CA GLY A 99 4.03 3.09 5.15
C GLY A 99 4.82 2.09 5.97
N TRP A 100 4.18 1.47 6.96
CA TRP A 100 4.79 0.40 7.74
C TRP A 100 3.72 -0.53 8.31
N ARG A 101 4.14 -1.74 8.66
CA ARG A 101 3.26 -2.68 9.35
C ARG A 101 3.06 -2.25 10.81
N GLU A 102 1.82 -2.14 11.23
CA GLU A 102 1.46 -1.84 12.61
C GLU A 102 1.15 -3.14 13.38
N GLY A 103 1.95 -3.42 14.41
CA GLY A 103 1.73 -4.52 15.34
C GLY A 103 1.94 -5.95 14.78
N PRO A 104 1.57 -6.97 15.58
CA PRO A 104 1.69 -8.37 15.21
C PRO A 104 0.64 -8.76 14.16
N ALA A 105 0.99 -9.69 13.28
CA ALA A 105 0.03 -10.32 12.38
C ALA A 105 -0.88 -11.25 13.18
N ARG A 106 -2.14 -11.33 12.80
CA ARG A 106 -3.16 -12.19 13.44
C ARG A 106 -3.60 -13.26 12.44
N ARG A 107 -3.97 -14.45 12.91
CA ARG A 107 -4.66 -15.41 12.03
C ARG A 107 -6.01 -14.83 11.60
N ALA A 108 -6.38 -15.04 10.34
CA ALA A 108 -7.64 -14.60 9.74
C ALA A 108 -8.47 -15.84 9.37
N PRO A 109 -9.11 -16.52 10.33
CA PRO A 109 -9.86 -17.75 10.07
C PRO A 109 -10.97 -17.56 9.02
N GLU A 110 -11.62 -16.39 9.00
CA GLU A 110 -12.67 -16.00 8.06
C GLU A 110 -12.21 -15.93 6.58
N HIS A 111 -10.91 -15.74 6.33
CA HIS A 111 -10.31 -15.78 4.99
C HIS A 111 -9.44 -17.02 4.73
N SER A 112 -9.32 -17.90 5.73
CA SER A 112 -8.61 -19.17 5.63
C SER A 112 -9.46 -20.21 4.92
N THR A 113 -8.81 -21.16 4.25
CA THR A 113 -9.45 -22.33 3.64
C THR A 113 -8.84 -23.61 4.20
N THR A 114 -9.41 -24.76 3.87
CA THR A 114 -8.81 -26.08 4.17
C THR A 114 -7.45 -26.27 3.50
N VAL A 115 -7.21 -25.62 2.34
CA VAL A 115 -5.98 -25.76 1.54
C VAL A 115 -4.89 -24.78 1.96
N PHE A 116 -5.25 -23.57 2.42
CA PHE A 116 -4.30 -22.56 2.85
C PHE A 116 -4.83 -21.72 4.02
N PRO A 117 -4.04 -21.51 5.10
CA PRO A 117 -4.36 -20.53 6.12
C PRO A 117 -4.19 -19.09 5.61
N ALA A 118 -4.81 -18.13 6.30
CA ALA A 118 -4.66 -16.71 6.04
C ALA A 118 -4.25 -15.94 7.30
N ALA A 119 -3.57 -14.81 7.11
CA ALA A 119 -3.15 -13.91 8.18
C ALA A 119 -3.49 -12.46 7.84
N SER A 120 -4.08 -11.75 8.81
CA SER A 120 -4.31 -10.32 8.74
C SER A 120 -3.10 -9.54 9.27
N LYS A 121 -2.71 -8.50 8.54
CA LYS A 121 -1.72 -7.48 8.92
C LYS A 121 -2.42 -6.12 8.90
N LEU A 122 -2.07 -5.21 9.83
CA LEU A 122 -2.39 -3.80 9.69
C LEU A 122 -1.18 -3.09 9.05
N ILE A 123 -1.44 -2.22 8.09
CA ILE A 123 -0.45 -1.34 7.46
C ILE A 123 -0.90 0.09 7.70
N LYS A 124 -0.10 0.84 8.43
CA LYS A 124 -0.31 2.26 8.70
C LYS A 124 0.41 3.07 7.64
N VAL A 125 -0.27 4.06 7.09
CA VAL A 125 0.17 4.90 5.98
C VAL A 125 0.01 6.37 6.38
N HIS A 126 1.09 7.14 6.27
CA HIS A 126 1.09 8.59 6.50
C HIS A 126 1.41 9.29 5.19
N TYR A 127 0.49 10.13 4.70
CA TYR A 127 0.80 11.09 3.65
C TYR A 127 1.11 12.44 4.28
N ILE A 128 2.31 12.98 4.05
CA ILE A 128 2.76 14.25 4.64
C ILE A 128 2.93 15.28 3.55
N PHE A 129 2.30 16.43 3.76
CA PHE A 129 2.19 17.50 2.79
C PHE A 129 3.27 18.58 3.01
N PRO A 130 3.69 19.34 1.97
CA PRO A 130 4.62 20.45 2.11
C PRO A 130 4.19 21.45 3.18
N HIS A 131 5.17 22.07 3.83
CA HIS A 131 4.94 23.05 4.88
C HIS A 131 3.99 24.15 4.41
N LEU A 132 2.96 24.43 5.19
CA LEU A 132 2.04 25.54 4.94
C LEU A 132 2.26 26.65 5.97
N GLN A 133 2.25 27.89 5.48
CA GLN A 133 2.25 29.08 6.32
C GLN A 133 0.79 29.49 6.61
N VAL A 134 0.38 29.39 7.86
CA VAL A 134 -0.97 29.76 8.30
C VAL A 134 -1.10 31.29 8.34
N PRO A 135 -2.21 31.91 7.84
CA PRO A 135 -3.43 31.28 7.31
C PRO A 135 -3.48 31.10 5.78
N LEU A 136 -2.64 31.80 5.03
CA LEU A 136 -2.76 31.88 3.56
C LEU A 136 -2.48 30.55 2.85
N GLY A 137 -1.52 29.76 3.35
CA GLY A 137 -1.17 28.45 2.81
C GLY A 137 -2.30 27.43 2.94
N ILE A 138 -3.01 27.44 4.08
CA ILE A 138 -4.16 26.54 4.30
C ILE A 138 -5.31 26.91 3.35
N ARG A 139 -5.66 28.21 3.23
CA ARG A 139 -6.76 28.65 2.34
C ARG A 139 -6.51 28.31 0.87
N ALA A 140 -5.27 28.45 0.40
CA ALA A 140 -4.93 28.18 -0.99
C ALA A 140 -4.84 26.69 -1.33
N ARG A 141 -4.78 25.80 -0.33
CA ARG A 141 -4.67 24.34 -0.49
C ARG A 141 -5.75 23.57 0.30
N SER A 142 -6.86 24.24 0.62
CA SER A 142 -7.98 23.68 1.38
C SER A 142 -8.70 22.58 0.59
N GLY A 143 -9.12 21.53 1.28
CA GLY A 143 -9.82 20.38 0.68
C GLY A 143 -8.90 19.41 -0.07
N LEU A 144 -7.60 19.69 -0.19
CA LEU A 144 -6.68 18.79 -0.90
C LEU A 144 -6.39 17.50 -0.12
N LEU A 145 -6.28 17.56 1.21
CA LEU A 145 -6.20 16.34 2.03
C LEU A 145 -7.48 15.51 1.92
N ASN A 146 -8.64 16.15 1.99
CA ASN A 146 -9.95 15.50 1.80
C ASN A 146 -10.04 14.83 0.42
N ALA A 147 -9.55 15.46 -0.65
CA ALA A 147 -9.52 14.84 -1.98
C ALA A 147 -8.60 13.60 -2.07
N ILE A 148 -7.52 13.56 -1.28
CA ILE A 148 -6.66 12.37 -1.17
C ILE A 148 -7.35 11.28 -0.35
N GLU A 149 -8.03 11.65 0.74
CA GLU A 149 -8.87 10.77 1.55
C GLU A 149 -9.99 10.13 0.70
N ASP A 150 -10.76 10.94 -0.03
CA ASP A 150 -11.80 10.49 -0.96
C ASP A 150 -11.24 9.56 -2.05
N SER A 151 -10.07 9.89 -2.62
CA SER A 151 -9.37 9.05 -3.60
C SER A 151 -8.97 7.69 -2.99
N TRP A 152 -8.44 7.68 -1.77
CA TRP A 152 -8.04 6.47 -1.06
C TRP A 152 -9.24 5.60 -0.68
N ILE A 153 -10.33 6.19 -0.17
CA ILE A 153 -11.61 5.50 0.09
C ILE A 153 -12.10 4.84 -1.19
N ARG A 154 -12.21 5.61 -2.28
CA ARG A 154 -12.71 5.09 -3.56
C ARG A 154 -11.82 3.95 -4.09
N CYS A 155 -10.50 4.09 -3.99
CA CYS A 155 -9.57 3.04 -4.41
C CYS A 155 -9.57 1.80 -3.51
N SER A 156 -9.85 1.91 -2.20
CA SER A 156 -10.02 0.72 -1.34
C SER A 156 -11.32 -0.02 -1.62
N GLU A 157 -12.42 0.69 -1.85
CA GLU A 157 -13.72 0.09 -2.16
C GLU A 157 -13.76 -0.56 -3.56
N GLN A 158 -13.17 0.10 -4.56
CA GLN A 158 -13.23 -0.38 -5.95
C GLN A 158 -12.12 -1.38 -6.28
N GLY A 159 -10.97 -1.33 -5.58
CA GLY A 159 -9.87 -2.31 -5.67
C GLY A 159 -9.22 -2.46 -7.06
N TYR A 160 -9.63 -1.63 -8.02
CA TYR A 160 -9.31 -1.69 -9.43
C TYR A 160 -9.22 -0.26 -9.98
N HIS A 161 -8.27 -0.05 -10.87
CA HIS A 161 -8.16 1.15 -11.67
C HIS A 161 -7.60 0.76 -13.04
N GLU A 162 -8.15 1.35 -14.11
CA GLU A 162 -7.97 0.87 -15.49
C GLU A 162 -6.49 0.77 -15.91
N ASP A 163 -5.68 1.78 -15.56
CA ASP A 163 -4.26 1.84 -15.93
C ASP A 163 -3.24 1.30 -14.90
N TYR A 164 -3.66 0.82 -13.71
CA TYR A 164 -2.68 0.35 -12.71
C TYR A 164 -2.09 -1.01 -13.08
N GLU A 165 -0.76 -1.08 -13.23
CA GLU A 165 -0.01 -2.33 -13.52
C GLU A 165 -0.62 -3.15 -14.67
N ASN A 166 -0.94 -2.47 -15.78
CA ASN A 166 -1.63 -3.03 -16.95
C ASN A 166 -3.04 -3.59 -16.64
N GLY A 167 -3.79 -2.90 -15.78
CA GLY A 167 -5.15 -3.29 -15.36
C GLY A 167 -5.19 -4.44 -14.34
N GLN A 168 -4.07 -4.77 -13.69
CA GLN A 168 -4.06 -5.82 -12.66
C GLN A 168 -4.52 -5.26 -11.31
N GLN A 169 -5.54 -5.92 -10.74
CA GLN A 169 -5.99 -5.63 -9.36
C GLN A 169 -4.85 -5.87 -8.36
N LEU A 170 -4.61 -4.90 -7.47
CA LEU A 170 -3.56 -4.93 -6.44
C LEU A 170 -3.56 -6.24 -5.63
N GLN A 171 -4.75 -6.71 -5.25
CA GLN A 171 -4.94 -7.95 -4.50
C GLN A 171 -4.41 -9.20 -5.23
N ARG A 172 -4.49 -9.23 -6.57
CA ARG A 172 -3.97 -10.36 -7.38
C ARG A 172 -2.44 -10.30 -7.46
N LEU A 173 -1.91 -9.11 -7.75
CA LEU A 173 -0.47 -8.84 -7.84
C LEU A 173 0.27 -9.25 -6.54
N LEU A 174 -0.32 -8.92 -5.39
CA LEU A 174 0.28 -9.16 -4.07
C LEU A 174 -0.23 -10.45 -3.37
N LYS A 175 -1.04 -11.28 -4.05
CA LYS A 175 -1.63 -12.52 -3.50
C LYS A 175 -2.42 -12.31 -2.19
N TRP A 176 -3.17 -11.21 -2.10
CA TRP A 176 -4.07 -10.91 -1.00
C TRP A 176 -5.40 -11.67 -1.14
N ARG A 177 -6.04 -11.97 -0.02
CA ARG A 177 -7.39 -12.56 0.07
C ARG A 177 -8.48 -11.53 0.31
N GLY A 178 -8.09 -10.34 0.76
CA GLY A 178 -8.93 -9.18 1.00
C GLY A 178 -8.07 -8.05 1.56
N TRP A 179 -8.55 -6.82 1.38
CA TRP A 179 -7.99 -5.65 2.02
C TRP A 179 -9.10 -4.61 2.19
N GLU A 180 -8.98 -3.75 3.20
CA GLU A 180 -9.94 -2.69 3.52
C GLU A 180 -9.18 -1.50 4.13
N MET A 181 -9.73 -0.29 3.98
CA MET A 181 -9.31 0.84 4.80
C MET A 181 -10.12 0.83 6.11
N VAL A 182 -9.44 0.81 7.24
CA VAL A 182 -10.03 0.72 8.60
C VAL A 182 -10.33 2.11 9.15
N SER A 183 -9.43 3.06 8.92
CA SER A 183 -9.59 4.46 9.30
C SER A 183 -8.77 5.37 8.38
N CYS A 184 -9.21 6.62 8.27
CA CYS A 184 -8.48 7.73 7.67
C CYS A 184 -8.76 8.97 8.52
N GLU A 185 -7.73 9.66 8.98
CA GLU A 185 -7.85 10.83 9.86
C GLU A 185 -6.87 11.93 9.44
N PRO A 186 -7.33 13.17 9.23
CA PRO A 186 -6.44 14.31 9.01
C PRO A 186 -5.74 14.70 10.31
N GLY A 187 -4.44 14.98 10.23
CA GLY A 187 -3.61 15.37 11.36
C GLY A 187 -2.57 16.44 11.00
N GLU A 188 -1.75 16.78 11.99
CA GLU A 188 -0.63 17.73 11.82
C GLU A 188 0.67 17.08 12.27
N ALA A 189 1.64 16.99 11.35
CA ALA A 189 3.00 16.57 11.68
C ALA A 189 3.78 17.80 12.19
N ILE A 190 3.93 17.90 13.51
CA ILE A 190 4.69 18.99 14.14
C ILE A 190 6.17 18.60 14.20
N VAL A 191 7.03 19.51 13.74
CA VAL A 191 8.49 19.38 13.91
C VAL A 191 8.81 19.42 15.40
N LYS A 192 9.41 18.34 15.92
CA LYS A 192 10.19 18.43 17.17
C LYS A 192 11.62 18.75 16.76
N PRO A 193 12.08 20.02 16.81
CA PRO A 193 13.48 20.32 16.55
C PRO A 193 14.34 19.63 17.60
N GLY A 194 15.33 18.86 17.13
CA GLY A 194 16.37 18.36 18.02
C GLY A 194 17.13 19.54 18.61
N ASN A 195 17.06 19.70 19.94
CA ASN A 195 17.80 20.70 20.71
C ASN A 195 17.47 22.19 20.44
N GLN A 196 16.22 22.55 20.09
CA GLN A 196 15.73 23.89 20.44
C GLN A 196 14.97 23.83 21.77
N VAL A 197 15.40 24.67 22.71
CA VAL A 197 14.65 25.05 23.91
C VAL A 197 13.29 25.61 23.49
N ASP A 198 12.25 25.46 24.31
CA ASP A 198 10.94 26.13 24.17
C ASP A 198 11.07 27.67 24.32
N GLU A 199 11.79 28.31 23.40
CA GLU A 199 11.95 29.77 23.36
C GLU A 199 10.66 30.41 22.86
N GLY A 200 9.81 30.75 23.84
CA GLY A 200 8.75 31.73 23.65
C GLY A 200 7.55 31.21 22.86
N ARG A 201 6.58 30.65 23.59
CA ARG A 201 5.16 30.70 23.19
C ARG A 201 4.68 32.17 23.15
N GLN A 202 5.08 32.93 22.13
CA GLN A 202 4.38 34.17 21.77
C GLN A 202 2.99 33.80 21.26
N ARG A 203 2.03 33.77 22.20
CA ARG A 203 0.58 33.73 21.92
C ARG A 203 0.12 35.11 21.41
N GLY A 204 0.71 35.57 20.31
CA GLY A 204 0.24 36.74 19.57
C GLY A 204 -0.75 36.33 18.50
N GLU A 205 -1.93 36.93 18.48
CA GLU A 205 -2.78 36.91 17.28
C GLU A 205 -1.99 37.52 16.11
N GLY A 206 -1.91 36.80 15.00
CA GLY A 206 -1.12 37.19 13.83
C GLY A 206 0.24 36.49 13.66
N ALA A 207 0.70 35.67 14.61
CA ALA A 207 1.92 34.89 14.45
C ALA A 207 1.78 33.83 13.33
N THR A 208 2.60 33.92 12.27
CA THR A 208 2.61 32.98 11.14
C THR A 208 3.17 31.63 11.57
N ARG A 209 2.28 30.65 11.78
CA ARG A 209 2.67 29.28 12.09
C ARG A 209 3.06 28.51 10.83
N ARG A 210 4.09 27.68 10.96
CA ARG A 210 4.47 26.65 9.98
C ARG A 210 3.98 25.30 10.51
N LEU A 211 3.24 24.57 9.69
CA LEU A 211 2.80 23.21 9.98
C LEU A 211 2.88 22.33 8.74
N TYR A 212 2.94 21.02 8.94
CA TYR A 212 2.92 20.02 7.88
C TYR A 212 1.59 19.28 8.00
N PRO A 213 0.61 19.57 7.12
CA PRO A 213 -0.62 18.82 7.10
C PRO A 213 -0.32 17.35 6.80
N MET A 214 -1.02 16.44 7.46
CA MET A 214 -0.83 15.00 7.33
C MET A 214 -2.18 14.32 7.17
N LEU A 215 -2.20 13.21 6.44
CA LEU A 215 -3.30 12.25 6.44
C LEU A 215 -2.77 10.93 6.99
N GLU A 216 -3.40 10.41 8.04
CA GLU A 216 -3.09 9.12 8.66
C GLU A 216 -4.16 8.11 8.27
N ALA A 217 -3.79 7.05 7.55
CA ALA A 217 -4.69 5.98 7.18
C ALA A 217 -4.19 4.63 7.72
N VAL A 218 -5.11 3.75 8.09
CA VAL A 218 -4.80 2.37 8.50
C VAL A 218 -5.53 1.42 7.57
N PHE A 219 -4.78 0.54 6.91
CA PHE A 219 -5.32 -0.50 6.03
C PHE A 219 -5.17 -1.86 6.69
N ARG A 220 -6.22 -2.69 6.64
CA ARG A 220 -6.11 -4.11 6.95
C ARG A 220 -5.86 -4.85 5.65
N VAL A 221 -4.81 -5.67 5.65
CA VAL A 221 -4.45 -6.53 4.52
C VAL A 221 -4.45 -7.97 4.98
N VAL A 222 -5.19 -8.83 4.27
CA VAL A 222 -5.27 -10.26 4.55
C VAL A 222 -4.44 -11.02 3.52
N VAL A 223 -3.30 -11.56 3.95
CA VAL A 223 -2.38 -12.31 3.11
C VAL A 223 -2.66 -13.81 3.19
N ARG A 224 -2.57 -14.50 2.05
CA ARG A 224 -2.52 -15.96 2.00
C ARG A 224 -1.18 -16.45 2.58
N VAL A 225 -1.21 -17.51 3.38
CA VAL A 225 -0.03 -18.26 3.81
C VAL A 225 -0.04 -19.56 3.03
N ASP A 226 0.93 -19.75 2.13
CA ASP A 226 1.05 -21.01 1.38
C ASP A 226 1.44 -22.16 2.33
N PRO A 227 0.92 -23.38 2.11
CA PRO A 227 1.45 -24.56 2.77
C PRO A 227 2.94 -24.73 2.39
N PRO A 228 3.76 -25.30 3.28
CA PRO A 228 5.18 -25.53 2.99
C PRO A 228 5.29 -26.44 1.76
N LYS A 229 6.10 -26.06 0.78
CA LYS A 229 6.34 -26.89 -0.39
C LYS A 229 7.18 -28.10 0.00
N ALA A 230 6.76 -29.27 -0.47
CA ALA A 230 7.59 -30.48 -0.48
C ALA A 230 8.89 -30.20 -1.26
N VAL A 231 10.04 -30.32 -0.60
CA VAL A 231 11.37 -30.06 -1.20
C VAL A 231 11.87 -31.27 -2.00
N LEU A 232 11.36 -32.47 -1.73
CA LEU A 232 11.70 -33.69 -2.47
C LEU A 232 10.53 -34.10 -3.38
N PRO A 233 10.79 -34.51 -4.64
CA PRO A 233 9.73 -34.99 -5.54
C PRO A 233 9.08 -36.31 -5.08
N GLN A 234 9.61 -36.95 -4.03
CA GLN A 234 9.05 -38.13 -3.40
C GLN A 234 7.99 -37.79 -2.34
N ASP A 235 8.09 -36.60 -1.72
CA ASP A 235 7.15 -36.11 -0.69
C ASP A 235 5.85 -35.54 -1.31
N ALA A 236 5.82 -35.34 -2.63
CA ALA A 236 4.65 -34.84 -3.36
C ALA A 236 3.61 -35.92 -3.71
N ASN A 237 3.93 -37.20 -3.48
CA ASN A 237 3.15 -38.34 -3.97
C ASN A 237 2.05 -38.85 -3.00
N THR A 238 1.65 -38.07 -1.99
CA THR A 238 0.80 -38.59 -0.90
C THR A 238 -0.44 -37.76 -0.55
N ASP A 239 -0.67 -36.58 -1.13
CA ASP A 239 -1.98 -35.89 -1.09
C ASP A 239 -2.02 -34.71 -2.09
N GLY A 240 -3.07 -34.52 -2.89
CA GLY A 240 -4.25 -35.38 -3.06
C GLY A 240 -4.99 -35.08 -4.36
N THR A 241 -5.13 -36.08 -5.22
CA THR A 241 -6.07 -36.07 -6.34
C THR A 241 -7.46 -36.33 -5.77
N ILE A 242 -8.35 -35.33 -5.76
CA ILE A 242 -9.76 -35.56 -5.42
C ILE A 242 -10.44 -36.19 -6.64
N THR A 243 -10.34 -37.50 -6.77
CA THR A 243 -11.02 -38.28 -7.80
C THR A 243 -12.50 -38.45 -7.43
N PHE A 244 -13.37 -37.65 -8.07
CA PHE A 244 -14.80 -37.90 -8.02
C PHE A 244 -15.14 -39.08 -8.93
N SER A 245 -15.50 -40.22 -8.34
CA SER A 245 -16.15 -41.31 -9.06
C SER A 245 -17.58 -40.88 -9.42
N VAL A 246 -17.80 -40.57 -10.69
CA VAL A 246 -19.13 -40.59 -11.30
C VAL A 246 -19.34 -42.02 -11.80
N GLY A 247 -20.47 -42.64 -11.42
CA GLY A 247 -20.62 -44.09 -11.46
C GLY A 247 -20.54 -44.71 -12.86
N ASP A 248 -19.96 -45.91 -12.89
CA ASP A 248 -20.04 -46.96 -13.92
C ASP A 248 -20.37 -46.52 -15.36
N ASP A 249 -19.41 -45.88 -16.04
CA ASP A 249 -18.90 -46.44 -17.29
C ASP A 249 -17.53 -45.87 -17.74
N MET A 250 -16.67 -46.79 -18.19
CA MET A 250 -15.38 -46.67 -18.89
C MET A 250 -14.77 -45.27 -19.18
N ASN A 251 -13.56 -45.05 -18.62
CA ASN A 251 -12.43 -44.31 -19.23
C ASN A 251 -12.56 -42.80 -19.57
N ASN A 252 -13.15 -41.97 -18.70
CA ASN A 252 -13.01 -40.50 -18.81
C ASN A 252 -12.52 -39.83 -17.51
N THR A 253 -11.21 -39.78 -17.29
CA THR A 253 -10.57 -38.80 -16.40
C THR A 253 -10.48 -37.45 -17.10
N LEU A 254 -11.27 -36.48 -16.64
CA LEU A 254 -11.25 -35.10 -17.15
C LEU A 254 -10.18 -34.26 -16.42
N ASP A 255 -9.12 -33.89 -17.12
CA ASP A 255 -8.14 -32.88 -16.66
C ASP A 255 -8.75 -31.47 -16.73
N ILE A 256 -9.38 -31.01 -15.65
CA ILE A 256 -9.97 -29.66 -15.55
C ILE A 256 -8.88 -28.63 -15.21
N LEU A 257 -8.00 -28.38 -16.18
CA LEU A 257 -7.06 -27.25 -16.19
C LEU A 257 -6.91 -26.70 -17.61
N ASN A 258 -7.99 -26.09 -18.15
CA ASN A 258 -7.97 -24.93 -19.08
C ASN A 258 -9.36 -24.70 -19.73
N ALA A 259 -10.25 -23.95 -19.08
CA ALA A 259 -11.30 -23.16 -19.74
C ALA A 259 -12.00 -22.20 -18.75
N VAL A 260 -11.65 -20.91 -18.82
CA VAL A 260 -12.63 -19.82 -18.63
C VAL A 260 -13.17 -19.49 -20.02
N LEU A 261 -14.50 -19.29 -20.16
CA LEU A 261 -15.32 -18.88 -21.35
C LEU A 261 -16.68 -19.62 -21.20
N ILE A 262 -17.91 -19.09 -21.40
CA ILE A 262 -18.51 -17.76 -21.69
C ILE A 262 -19.72 -17.57 -20.71
N GLY A 263 -20.42 -16.43 -20.75
CA GLY A 263 -21.72 -16.22 -20.10
C GLY A 263 -22.93 -16.87 -20.82
N PRO A 264 -24.19 -16.48 -20.49
CA PRO A 264 -25.38 -17.19 -20.93
C PRO A 264 -25.72 -16.92 -22.40
N VAL A 265 -26.02 -17.99 -23.14
CA VAL A 265 -26.67 -17.95 -24.46
C VAL A 265 -27.70 -19.08 -24.51
N ASP A 266 -28.91 -18.80 -24.03
CA ASP A 266 -30.09 -19.53 -24.45
C ASP A 266 -30.75 -18.71 -25.58
N GLN A 267 -30.58 -19.17 -26.82
CA GLN A 267 -31.45 -18.81 -27.93
C GLN A 267 -32.19 -20.08 -28.36
N ASP A 268 -33.48 -20.07 -28.07
CA ASP A 268 -34.62 -20.70 -28.73
C ASP A 268 -34.45 -22.05 -29.46
N ASP A 269 -35.33 -23.00 -29.12
CA ASP A 269 -35.85 -23.97 -30.07
C ASP A 269 -37.31 -24.34 -29.74
N SER A 270 -38.26 -23.58 -30.30
CA SER A 270 -39.67 -23.97 -30.53
C SER A 270 -40.33 -23.10 -31.61
#